data_AF-A0A7Y6E1L0-F1
#
_entry.id   AF-A0A7Y6E1L0-F1
#
_cell.length_a   1.000
_cell.length_b   1.000
_cell.length_c   1.000
_cell.angle_alpha   90.00
_cell.angle_beta   90.00
_cell.angle_gamma   90.00
#
_symmetry.space_group_name_H-M   'P 1'
#
loop_
_entity.id
_entity.type
_entity.pdbx_description
1 polymer ?
#
loop_
_entity_poly.entity_id
_entity_poly.type
_entity_poly.pdbx_seq_one_letter_code
_entity_poly.pdbx_strand_id
1 'polypeptide(L)'
;VPGLSFAYAYQPARTDRLAGGDWYDVIPLAEDRLALVVGDVTGHGLQAAALMGQLRVAVRAVARVGLPPAALLAHVDSLMDDFAVDGELASCVYAVYDTKRYVLTWSRAGHPPPLLLTPGRPTRVLDGPANTLLGIGGISFEQTSCGVPPGSTVLLYSDGLVERRGVDIETGIKDLTGAVDAAVAEGPQNADRLRDAALRVLPADPEDDVALLIAQLTDLS
;
A
#
# COMPACT_ATOMS: atom_id res chain seq x y z
N VAL A 1 3.79 16.20 -7.53
CA VAL A 1 3.87 15.97 -8.99
C VAL A 1 2.68 16.68 -9.60
N PRO A 2 2.85 17.59 -10.57
CA PRO A 2 1.70 18.26 -11.18
C PRO A 2 0.70 17.21 -11.70
N GLY A 3 -0.60 17.48 -11.66
CA GLY A 3 -1.63 16.55 -12.15
C GLY A 3 -1.89 15.29 -11.32
N LEU A 4 -1.39 15.16 -10.08
CA LEU A 4 -1.75 14.04 -9.18
C LEU A 4 -2.33 14.57 -7.87
N SER A 5 -3.50 14.06 -7.46
CA SER A 5 -4.10 14.32 -6.15
C SER A 5 -3.97 13.10 -5.25
N PHE A 6 -3.63 13.33 -3.98
CA PHE A 6 -3.42 12.26 -2.99
C PHE A 6 -4.30 12.53 -1.76
N ALA A 7 -4.90 11.48 -1.23
CA ALA A 7 -5.37 11.45 0.14
C ALA A 7 -4.72 10.27 0.86
N TYR A 8 -4.52 10.43 2.15
CA TYR A 8 -3.98 9.37 3.01
C TYR A 8 -4.76 9.35 4.32
N ALA A 9 -4.85 8.17 4.91
CA ALA A 9 -5.27 7.96 6.27
C ALA A 9 -4.21 7.12 6.96
N TYR A 10 -3.89 7.52 8.19
CA TYR A 10 -3.21 6.67 9.13
C TYR A 10 -4.05 6.66 10.39
N GLN A 11 -4.51 5.48 10.79
CA GLN A 11 -5.31 5.28 11.98
C GLN A 11 -4.58 4.29 12.88
N PRO A 12 -3.92 4.73 13.96
CA PRO A 12 -3.29 3.82 14.90
C PRO A 12 -4.35 3.02 15.67
N ALA A 13 -4.04 1.77 16.02
CA ALA A 13 -4.91 0.86 16.74
C ALA A 13 -5.34 1.42 18.11
N ARG A 14 -4.45 2.17 18.78
CA ARG A 14 -4.68 2.72 20.12
C ARG A 14 -3.99 4.06 20.34
N THR A 15 -4.67 4.96 21.05
CA THR A 15 -4.22 6.32 21.37
C THR A 15 -3.02 6.37 22.33
N ASP A 16 -2.69 5.28 23.01
CA ASP A 16 -1.57 5.17 23.97
C ASP A 16 -0.28 4.59 23.36
N ARG A 17 -0.30 4.17 22.09
CA ARG A 17 0.89 3.67 21.37
C ARG A 17 1.66 4.84 20.75
N LEU A 18 2.95 4.93 21.10
CA LEU A 18 3.83 6.03 20.68
C LEU A 18 4.31 5.92 19.21
N ALA A 19 4.23 4.73 18.59
CA ALA A 19 4.52 4.48 17.17
C ALA A 19 4.04 3.07 16.76
N GLY A 20 3.57 2.93 15.51
CA GLY A 20 3.07 1.68 14.91
C GLY A 20 4.06 1.01 13.94
N GLY A 21 3.74 -0.22 13.53
CA GLY A 21 4.48 -1.00 12.52
C GLY A 21 4.15 -0.59 11.07
N ASP A 22 2.95 -0.02 10.89
CA ASP A 22 2.43 0.43 9.61
C ASP A 22 3.08 1.71 9.07
N TRP A 23 3.32 1.74 7.75
CA TRP A 23 3.72 2.96 7.05
C TRP A 23 3.14 3.08 5.64
N TYR A 24 3.12 4.31 5.14
CA TYR A 24 2.92 4.59 3.72
C TYR A 24 3.93 5.61 3.20
N ASP A 25 4.18 5.60 1.90
CA ASP A 25 4.99 6.60 1.23
C ASP A 25 4.55 6.88 -0.21
N VAL A 26 4.81 8.12 -0.66
CA VAL A 26 4.60 8.57 -2.04
C VAL A 26 5.91 9.20 -2.50
N ILE A 27 6.61 8.53 -3.42
CA ILE A 27 7.97 8.88 -3.81
C ILE A 27 7.99 9.28 -5.29
N PRO A 28 8.20 10.57 -5.62
CA PRO A 28 8.47 10.99 -6.98
C PRO A 28 9.75 10.33 -7.50
N LEU A 29 9.66 9.70 -8.67
CA LEU A 29 10.78 9.06 -9.35
C LEU A 29 11.18 9.88 -10.61
N ALA A 30 12.29 9.49 -11.23
CA ALA A 30 12.68 10.05 -12.52
C ALA A 30 11.67 9.69 -13.63
N GLU A 31 11.70 10.47 -14.72
CA GLU A 31 10.95 10.21 -15.96
C GLU A 31 9.41 10.22 -15.78
N ASP A 32 8.90 11.09 -14.91
CA ASP A 32 7.46 11.25 -14.66
C ASP A 32 6.79 9.98 -14.11
N ARG A 33 7.55 9.25 -13.30
CA ARG A 33 7.07 8.08 -12.55
C ARG A 33 6.81 8.44 -11.09
N LEU A 34 5.90 7.71 -10.47
CA LEU A 34 5.58 7.86 -9.06
C LEU A 34 5.55 6.48 -8.40
N ALA A 35 6.27 6.32 -7.30
CA ALA A 35 6.12 5.16 -6.43
C ALA A 35 5.10 5.43 -5.31
N LEU A 36 4.24 4.44 -5.09
CA LEU A 36 3.28 4.34 -4.01
C LEU A 36 3.67 3.13 -3.16
N VAL A 37 3.74 3.32 -1.85
CA VAL A 37 4.21 2.31 -0.90
C VAL A 37 3.25 2.23 0.27
N VAL A 38 2.92 1.01 0.66
CA VAL A 38 2.39 0.69 1.99
C VAL A 38 3.14 -0.53 2.50
N GLY A 39 3.37 -0.59 3.78
CA GLY A 39 3.86 -1.80 4.41
C GLY A 39 3.55 -1.82 5.89
N ASP A 40 3.76 -3.00 6.46
CA ASP A 40 3.49 -3.31 7.85
C ASP A 40 4.60 -4.20 8.40
N VAL A 41 5.03 -3.93 9.62
CA VAL A 41 6.02 -4.72 10.34
C VAL A 41 5.29 -5.62 11.32
N THR A 42 5.59 -6.91 11.29
CA THR A 42 5.01 -7.85 12.23
C THR A 42 5.29 -7.44 13.67
N GLY A 43 4.38 -7.78 14.59
CA GLY A 43 4.56 -7.47 15.99
C GLY A 43 4.19 -6.03 16.34
N HIS A 44 4.60 -5.57 17.51
CA HIS A 44 4.17 -4.27 18.00
C HIS A 44 5.16 -3.66 19.00
N GLY A 45 5.12 -2.33 19.13
CA GLY A 45 5.91 -1.59 20.09
C GLY A 45 7.22 -1.07 19.50
N LEU A 46 8.20 -0.81 20.36
CA LEU A 46 9.40 -0.04 19.99
C LEU A 46 10.24 -0.73 18.91
N GLN A 47 10.33 -2.06 18.91
CA GLN A 47 11.09 -2.83 17.92
C GLN A 47 10.44 -2.74 16.53
N ALA A 48 9.13 -3.01 16.42
CA ALA A 48 8.38 -2.85 15.17
C ALA A 48 8.48 -1.42 14.63
N ALA A 49 8.34 -0.40 15.49
CA ALA A 49 8.48 1.00 15.10
C ALA A 49 9.90 1.35 14.62
N ALA A 50 10.94 0.77 15.22
CA ALA A 50 12.32 0.98 14.81
C ALA A 50 12.59 0.35 13.43
N LEU A 51 12.15 -0.89 13.22
CA LEU A 51 12.26 -1.57 11.93
C LEU A 51 11.48 -0.85 10.84
N MET A 52 10.23 -0.43 11.13
CA MET A 52 9.43 0.37 10.20
C MET A 52 10.17 1.63 9.76
N GLY A 53 10.79 2.35 10.70
CA GLY A 53 11.60 3.53 10.40
C GLY A 53 12.78 3.22 9.47
N GLN A 54 13.48 2.11 9.71
CA GLN A 54 14.59 1.64 8.88
C GLN A 54 14.12 1.25 7.48
N LEU A 55 13.06 0.45 7.37
CA LEU A 55 12.45 0.03 6.12
C LEU A 55 11.98 1.20 5.27
N ARG A 56 11.26 2.15 5.89
CA ARG A 56 10.79 3.35 5.18
C ARG A 56 11.94 4.15 4.58
N VAL A 57 13.04 4.30 5.32
CA VAL A 57 14.26 4.99 4.83
C VAL A 57 14.93 4.18 3.72
N ALA A 58 15.08 2.87 3.90
CA ALA A 58 15.70 1.98 2.93
C ALA A 58 14.93 1.97 1.60
N VAL A 59 13.61 1.74 1.63
CA VAL A 59 12.75 1.78 0.43
C VAL A 59 12.91 3.11 -0.30
N ARG A 60 12.87 4.23 0.42
CA ARG A 60 13.03 5.55 -0.19
C ARG A 60 14.42 5.79 -0.79
N ALA A 61 15.47 5.27 -0.18
CA ALA A 61 16.84 5.36 -0.71
C ALA A 61 16.98 4.52 -2.00
N VAL A 62 16.52 3.27 -1.96
CA VAL A 62 16.61 2.32 -3.09
C VAL A 62 15.71 2.75 -4.26
N ALA A 63 14.54 3.33 -3.98
CA ALA A 63 13.65 3.86 -5.00
C ALA A 63 14.32 4.88 -5.93
N ARG A 64 15.29 5.66 -5.43
CA ARG A 64 16.04 6.64 -6.23
C ARG A 64 16.92 6.01 -7.31
N VAL A 65 17.26 4.73 -7.19
CA VAL A 65 18.01 3.97 -8.20
C VAL A 65 17.15 3.68 -9.43
N GLY A 66 15.82 3.71 -9.29
CA GLY A 66 14.89 3.50 -10.40
C GLY A 66 14.70 2.03 -10.81
N LEU A 67 14.98 1.09 -9.89
CA LEU A 67 14.78 -0.34 -10.09
C LEU A 67 13.30 -0.70 -10.33
N PRO A 68 13.02 -1.77 -11.10
CA PRO A 68 11.68 -2.36 -11.15
C PRO A 68 11.20 -2.81 -9.76
N PRO A 69 9.87 -2.80 -9.48
CA PRO A 69 9.32 -3.16 -8.18
C PRO A 69 9.85 -4.46 -7.55
N ALA A 70 9.93 -5.55 -8.32
CA ALA A 70 10.44 -6.84 -7.82
C ALA A 70 11.91 -6.74 -7.39
N ALA A 71 12.75 -6.08 -8.18
CA ALA A 71 14.17 -5.90 -7.88
C ALA A 71 14.39 -4.96 -6.68
N LEU A 72 13.53 -3.95 -6.52
CA LEU A 72 13.56 -3.08 -5.36
C LEU A 72 13.24 -3.85 -4.07
N LEU A 73 12.18 -4.66 -4.06
CA LEU A 73 11.84 -5.46 -2.89
C LEU A 73 12.94 -6.49 -2.58
N ALA A 74 13.52 -7.14 -3.59
CA ALA A 74 14.67 -8.03 -3.38
C ALA A 74 15.88 -7.32 -2.76
N HIS A 75 16.14 -6.08 -3.15
CA HIS A 75 17.23 -5.31 -2.58
C HIS A 75 16.94 -4.86 -1.14
N VAL A 76 15.70 -4.45 -0.85
CA VAL A 76 15.27 -4.13 0.51
C VAL A 76 15.29 -5.37 1.41
N ASP A 77 14.86 -6.52 0.92
CA ASP A 77 14.92 -7.81 1.62
C ASP A 77 16.37 -8.17 2.01
N SER A 78 17.33 -7.94 1.11
CA SER A 78 18.75 -8.18 1.42
C SER A 78 19.35 -7.27 2.49
N LEU A 79 18.69 -6.14 2.80
CA LEU A 79 19.10 -5.23 3.89
C LEU A 79 18.50 -5.62 5.24
N MET A 80 17.55 -6.56 5.27
CA MET A 80 16.87 -6.97 6.51
C MET A 80 17.85 -7.54 7.54
N ASP A 81 18.87 -8.28 7.10
CA ASP A 81 19.92 -8.84 7.97
C ASP A 81 20.78 -7.75 8.65
N ASP A 82 20.85 -6.55 8.06
CA ASP A 82 21.60 -5.42 8.61
C ASP A 82 20.77 -4.59 9.62
N PHE A 83 19.45 -4.81 9.67
CA PHE A 83 18.59 -4.13 10.62
C PHE A 83 18.69 -4.80 11.98
N ALA A 84 19.00 -4.01 13.02
CA ALA A 84 19.23 -4.47 14.40
C ALA A 84 17.94 -4.87 15.14
N VAL A 85 17.08 -5.67 14.49
CA VAL A 85 15.74 -6.06 14.97
C VAL A 85 15.52 -7.54 14.64
N ASP A 86 16.13 -8.41 15.45
CA ASP A 86 16.14 -9.86 15.22
C ASP A 86 14.73 -10.45 15.17
N GLY A 87 14.44 -11.18 14.08
CA GLY A 87 13.26 -12.04 13.96
C GLY A 87 11.97 -11.32 13.55
N GLU A 88 12.01 -10.00 13.33
CA GLU A 88 10.85 -9.26 12.81
C GLU A 88 10.79 -9.37 11.27
N LEU A 89 9.57 -9.56 10.75
CA LEU A 89 9.29 -9.62 9.32
C LEU A 89 8.47 -8.39 8.93
N ALA A 90 8.39 -8.11 7.63
CA ALA A 90 7.52 -7.05 7.15
C ALA A 90 6.78 -7.45 5.89
N SER A 91 5.52 -7.04 5.81
CA SER A 91 4.79 -7.01 4.56
C SER A 91 5.01 -5.67 3.85
N CYS A 92 5.08 -5.66 2.53
CA CYS A 92 5.19 -4.42 1.77
C CYS A 92 4.60 -4.53 0.36
N VAL A 93 3.92 -3.50 -0.11
CA VAL A 93 3.61 -3.31 -1.52
C VAL A 93 4.34 -2.09 -2.05
N TYR A 94 5.05 -2.29 -3.17
CA TYR A 94 5.71 -1.20 -3.89
C TYR A 94 5.15 -1.14 -5.31
N ALA A 95 4.44 -0.06 -5.63
CA ALA A 95 3.78 0.14 -6.91
C ALA A 95 4.32 1.40 -7.61
N VAL A 96 4.71 1.28 -8.87
CA VAL A 96 5.20 2.37 -9.70
C VAL A 96 4.19 2.68 -10.79
N TYR A 97 3.70 3.92 -10.80
CA TYR A 97 2.86 4.46 -11.86
C TYR A 97 3.71 5.26 -12.85
N ASP A 98 3.63 4.91 -14.13
CA ASP A 98 4.19 5.67 -15.24
C ASP A 98 3.09 6.57 -15.83
N THR A 99 3.22 7.89 -15.61
CA THR A 99 2.22 8.87 -16.05
C THR A 99 2.21 9.09 -17.57
N LYS A 100 3.28 8.70 -18.28
CA LYS A 100 3.34 8.80 -19.75
C LYS A 100 2.71 7.61 -20.44
N ARG A 101 2.90 6.42 -19.85
CA ARG A 101 2.37 5.16 -20.41
C ARG A 101 1.02 4.79 -19.83
N TYR A 102 0.60 5.44 -18.74
CA TYR A 102 -0.60 5.11 -17.98
C TYR A 102 -0.61 3.64 -17.55
N VAL A 103 0.54 3.18 -17.01
CA VAL A 103 0.74 1.80 -16.55
C VAL A 103 1.15 1.80 -15.09
N LEU A 104 0.50 0.96 -14.29
CA LEU A 104 0.91 0.64 -12.93
C LEU A 104 1.63 -0.71 -12.94
N THR A 105 2.85 -0.76 -12.39
CA THR A 105 3.61 -2.00 -12.15
C THR A 105 3.85 -2.14 -10.65
N TRP A 106 3.58 -3.30 -10.07
CA TRP A 106 3.74 -3.49 -8.62
C TRP A 106 4.33 -4.85 -8.29
N SER A 107 4.97 -4.92 -7.14
CA SER A 107 5.36 -6.15 -6.47
C SER A 107 4.90 -6.08 -5.02
N ARG A 108 4.61 -7.24 -4.43
CA ARG A 108 4.17 -7.39 -3.05
C ARG A 108 5.15 -8.30 -2.32
N ALA A 109 5.38 -8.06 -1.05
CA ALA A 109 6.06 -8.96 -0.13
C ALA A 109 5.02 -9.34 0.93
N GLY A 110 4.26 -10.41 0.71
CA GLY A 110 3.17 -10.89 1.58
C GLY A 110 1.98 -9.93 1.79
N HIS A 111 2.05 -8.68 1.29
CA HIS A 111 1.09 -7.62 1.57
C HIS A 111 -0.23 -7.77 0.81
N PRO A 112 -1.37 -7.27 1.30
CA PRO A 112 -2.65 -7.29 0.58
C PRO A 112 -2.59 -6.68 -0.84
N PRO A 113 -3.44 -7.15 -1.79
CA PRO A 113 -3.42 -6.66 -3.16
C PRO A 113 -3.95 -5.21 -3.26
N PRO A 114 -3.34 -4.35 -4.09
CA PRO A 114 -3.87 -3.02 -4.37
C PRO A 114 -5.29 -3.06 -4.96
N LEU A 115 -6.06 -1.99 -4.79
CA LEU A 115 -7.33 -1.81 -5.50
C LEU A 115 -7.20 -0.73 -6.57
N LEU A 116 -7.91 -0.92 -7.68
CA LEU A 116 -8.03 0.04 -8.77
C LEU A 116 -9.49 0.41 -8.98
N LEU A 117 -9.80 1.67 -8.74
CA LEU A 117 -11.04 2.30 -9.15
C LEU A 117 -10.82 3.00 -10.50
N THR A 118 -11.57 2.59 -11.52
CA THR A 118 -11.57 3.25 -12.83
C THR A 118 -12.91 3.96 -13.03
N PRO A 119 -12.94 5.21 -13.53
CA PRO A 119 -14.19 5.92 -13.75
C PRO A 119 -15.21 5.09 -14.54
N GLY A 120 -16.43 4.98 -14.00
CA GLY A 120 -17.53 4.23 -14.61
C GLY A 120 -17.40 2.71 -14.56
N ARG A 121 -16.44 2.15 -13.81
CA ARG A 121 -16.26 0.70 -13.64
C ARG A 121 -16.28 0.34 -12.15
N PRO A 122 -16.71 -0.89 -11.79
CA PRO A 122 -16.53 -1.41 -10.45
C PRO A 122 -15.07 -1.43 -10.03
N THR A 123 -14.82 -1.32 -8.73
CA THR A 123 -13.48 -1.44 -8.15
C THR A 123 -12.91 -2.83 -8.44
N ARG A 124 -11.65 -2.88 -8.88
CA ARG A 124 -10.96 -4.11 -9.24
C ARG A 124 -9.81 -4.38 -8.28
N VAL A 125 -9.73 -5.60 -7.77
CA VAL A 125 -8.55 -6.11 -7.05
C VAL A 125 -7.41 -6.33 -8.05
N LEU A 126 -6.24 -5.78 -7.77
CA LEU A 126 -5.04 -5.95 -8.59
C LEU A 126 -4.24 -7.17 -8.11
N ASP A 127 -4.76 -8.35 -8.45
CA ASP A 127 -4.14 -9.63 -8.13
C ASP A 127 -2.76 -9.80 -8.78
N GLY A 128 -1.96 -10.68 -8.19
CA GLY A 128 -0.63 -11.03 -8.63
C GLY A 128 0.05 -11.92 -7.61
N PRO A 129 1.32 -12.29 -7.80
CA PRO A 129 2.08 -13.04 -6.80
C PRO A 129 2.09 -12.28 -5.47
N ALA A 130 1.80 -12.99 -4.37
CA ALA A 130 1.94 -12.42 -3.03
C ALA A 130 3.41 -12.32 -2.62
N ASN A 131 4.26 -13.20 -3.17
CA ASN A 131 5.63 -13.45 -2.73
C ASN A 131 5.71 -13.71 -1.22
N THR A 132 6.92 -13.77 -0.68
CA THR A 132 7.16 -13.93 0.76
C THR A 132 7.24 -12.57 1.48
N LEU A 133 7.14 -12.58 2.80
CA LEU A 133 7.45 -11.40 3.62
C LEU A 133 8.93 -11.02 3.47
N LEU A 134 9.22 -9.74 3.67
CA LEU A 134 10.58 -9.24 3.83
C LEU A 134 11.21 -9.83 5.08
N GLY A 135 12.47 -10.24 5.00
CA GLY A 135 13.23 -10.86 6.08
C GLY A 135 13.18 -12.38 6.11
N ILE A 136 12.34 -13.02 5.27
CA ILE A 136 12.37 -14.48 5.09
C ILE A 136 13.61 -14.92 4.30
N GLY A 137 14.02 -14.11 3.31
CA GLY A 137 15.17 -14.38 2.46
C GLY A 137 14.98 -15.53 1.45
N GLY A 138 15.93 -15.63 0.52
CA GLY A 138 16.14 -16.82 -0.33
C GLY A 138 15.17 -17.03 -1.49
N ILE A 139 14.23 -16.11 -1.75
CA ILE A 139 13.22 -16.24 -2.81
C ILE A 139 13.16 -14.96 -3.65
N SER A 140 13.04 -15.10 -4.97
CA SER A 140 12.85 -13.96 -5.88
C SER A 140 11.44 -13.41 -5.81
N PHE A 141 11.31 -12.09 -5.73
CA PHE A 141 10.03 -11.40 -5.87
C PHE A 141 9.58 -11.35 -7.34
N GLU A 142 8.28 -11.58 -7.56
CA GLU A 142 7.63 -11.38 -8.85
C GLU A 142 6.82 -10.07 -8.87
N GLN A 143 6.55 -9.54 -10.06
CA GLN A 143 5.78 -8.31 -10.26
C GLN A 143 4.72 -8.46 -11.35
N THR A 144 3.66 -7.68 -11.24
CA THR A 144 2.55 -7.61 -12.22
C THR A 144 2.40 -6.18 -12.73
N SER A 145 1.77 -5.99 -13.89
CA SER A 145 1.41 -4.66 -14.39
C SER A 145 0.03 -4.64 -15.03
N CYS A 146 -0.60 -3.46 -15.06
CA CYS A 146 -1.83 -3.23 -15.80
C CYS A 146 -1.95 -1.76 -16.25
N GLY A 147 -2.81 -1.53 -17.25
CA GLY A 147 -3.16 -0.17 -17.67
C GLY A 147 -4.04 0.53 -16.63
N VAL A 148 -3.73 1.79 -16.36
CA VAL A 148 -4.40 2.65 -15.39
C VAL A 148 -4.64 4.02 -16.04
N PRO A 149 -5.80 4.21 -16.70
CA PRO A 149 -6.08 5.43 -17.44
C PRO A 149 -6.19 6.66 -16.53
N PRO A 150 -6.05 7.88 -17.08
CA PRO A 150 -6.28 9.11 -16.33
C PRO A 150 -7.65 9.15 -15.65
N GLY A 151 -7.68 9.73 -14.46
CA GLY A 151 -8.86 9.78 -13.59
C GLY A 151 -9.06 8.53 -12.73
N SER A 152 -8.27 7.46 -12.93
CA SER A 152 -8.28 6.30 -12.04
C SER A 152 -7.75 6.62 -10.65
N THR A 153 -8.19 5.86 -9.65
CA THR A 153 -7.71 5.93 -8.27
C THR A 153 -7.13 4.58 -7.87
N VAL A 154 -5.93 4.58 -7.28
CA VAL A 154 -5.28 3.40 -6.71
C VAL A 154 -5.35 3.48 -5.19
N LEU A 155 -5.72 2.37 -4.54
CA LEU A 155 -5.75 2.24 -3.09
C LEU A 155 -4.73 1.18 -2.67
N LEU A 156 -3.88 1.52 -1.71
CA LEU A 156 -2.98 0.63 -0.98
C LEU A 156 -3.34 0.69 0.50
N TYR A 157 -3.28 -0.43 1.20
CA TYR A 157 -3.75 -0.54 2.58
C TYR A 157 -3.05 -1.68 3.29
N SER A 158 -2.82 -1.53 4.60
CA SER A 158 -2.38 -2.62 5.46
C SER A 158 -3.50 -3.62 5.74
N ASP A 159 -3.14 -4.80 6.21
CA ASP A 159 -4.10 -5.85 6.53
C ASP A 159 -5.04 -5.46 7.67
N GLY A 160 -4.65 -4.59 8.60
CA GLY A 160 -5.53 -4.03 9.65
C GLY A 160 -6.82 -3.39 9.12
N LEU A 161 -6.88 -2.99 7.83
CA LEU A 161 -8.10 -2.51 7.19
C LEU A 161 -9.09 -3.62 6.81
N VAL A 162 -8.60 -4.83 6.50
CA VAL A 162 -9.39 -5.92 5.90
C VAL A 162 -9.42 -7.18 6.77
N GLU A 163 -8.41 -7.40 7.59
CA GLU A 163 -8.29 -8.54 8.49
C GLU A 163 -9.01 -8.24 9.81
N ARG A 164 -9.94 -9.13 10.17
CA ARG A 164 -10.76 -9.03 11.37
C ARG A 164 -10.94 -10.42 11.96
N ARG A 165 -11.02 -10.51 13.29
CA ARG A 165 -11.25 -11.82 13.95
C ARG A 165 -12.51 -12.50 13.43
N GLY A 166 -12.33 -13.73 12.93
CA GLY A 166 -13.44 -14.56 12.43
C GLY A 166 -13.92 -14.19 11.03
N VAL A 167 -13.24 -13.28 10.32
CA VAL A 167 -13.53 -12.92 8.93
C VAL A 167 -12.28 -13.18 8.11
N ASP A 168 -12.40 -13.92 7.01
CA ASP A 168 -11.28 -14.12 6.10
C ASP A 168 -10.91 -12.82 5.37
N ILE A 169 -9.63 -12.71 4.99
CA ILE A 169 -9.10 -11.51 4.33
C ILE A 169 -9.81 -11.20 3.00
N GLU A 170 -10.25 -12.23 2.26
CA GLU A 170 -10.97 -12.05 0.99
C GLU A 170 -12.33 -11.38 1.19
N THR A 171 -13.03 -11.72 2.27
CA THR A 171 -14.30 -11.14 2.66
C THR A 171 -14.08 -9.70 3.12
N GLY A 172 -13.02 -9.42 3.88
CA GLY A 172 -12.60 -8.05 4.20
C GLY A 172 -12.33 -7.19 2.96
N ILE A 173 -11.63 -7.74 1.98
CA ILE A 173 -11.38 -7.07 0.69
C ILE A 173 -12.69 -6.83 -0.07
N LYS A 174 -13.61 -7.79 -0.08
CA LYS A 174 -14.93 -7.63 -0.71
C LYS A 174 -15.72 -6.50 -0.04
N ASP A 175 -15.77 -6.45 1.28
CA ASP A 175 -16.42 -5.37 2.03
C ASP A 175 -15.81 -4.00 1.69
N LEU A 176 -14.48 -3.92 1.63
CA LEU A 176 -13.76 -2.71 1.23
C LEU A 176 -14.12 -2.26 -0.20
N THR A 177 -14.08 -3.18 -1.17
CA THR A 177 -14.47 -2.84 -2.55
C THR A 177 -15.93 -2.39 -2.65
N GLY A 178 -16.84 -3.04 -1.91
CA GLY A 178 -18.25 -2.66 -1.87
C GLY A 178 -18.49 -1.28 -1.26
N ALA A 179 -17.76 -0.94 -0.18
CA ALA A 179 -17.84 0.38 0.46
C ALA A 179 -17.32 1.49 -0.47
N VAL A 180 -16.22 1.24 -1.19
CA VAL A 180 -15.67 2.15 -2.19
C VAL A 180 -16.65 2.36 -3.35
N ASP A 181 -17.20 1.27 -3.91
CA ASP A 181 -18.15 1.35 -5.02
C ASP A 181 -19.44 2.09 -4.63
N ALA A 182 -19.96 1.86 -3.42
CA ALA A 182 -21.13 2.58 -2.90
C ALA A 182 -20.84 4.09 -2.79
N ALA A 183 -19.68 4.47 -2.28
CA ALA A 183 -19.30 5.88 -2.15
C ALA A 183 -19.20 6.61 -3.50
N VAL A 184 -18.76 5.91 -4.55
CA VAL A 184 -18.72 6.42 -5.93
C VAL A 184 -20.12 6.55 -6.52
N ALA A 185 -21.04 5.64 -6.20
CA ALA A 185 -22.42 5.70 -6.69
C ALA A 185 -23.19 6.91 -6.11
N GLU A 186 -22.84 7.34 -4.91
CA GLU A 186 -23.51 8.43 -4.19
C GLU A 186 -22.96 9.84 -4.53
N GLY A 187 -21.98 9.98 -5.43
CA GLY A 187 -21.52 11.30 -5.89
C GLY A 187 -20.11 11.32 -6.50
N PRO A 188 -19.55 12.52 -6.76
CA PRO A 188 -18.28 12.64 -7.47
C PRO A 188 -17.14 11.98 -6.70
N GLN A 189 -16.19 11.41 -7.45
CA GLN A 189 -14.98 10.83 -6.89
C GLN A 189 -14.15 11.92 -6.20
N ASN A 190 -14.01 11.78 -4.87
CA ASN A 190 -13.17 12.62 -4.03
C ASN A 190 -12.36 11.68 -3.12
N ALA A 191 -11.05 11.87 -3.10
CA ALA A 191 -10.13 11.05 -2.33
C ALA A 191 -10.46 11.04 -0.82
N ASP A 192 -10.95 12.15 -0.24
CA ASP A 192 -11.41 12.20 1.16
C ASP A 192 -12.67 11.35 1.37
N ARG A 193 -13.62 11.40 0.44
CA ARG A 193 -14.84 10.59 0.51
C ARG A 193 -14.53 9.10 0.40
N LEU A 194 -13.60 8.73 -0.49
CA LEU A 194 -13.14 7.36 -0.65
C LEU A 194 -12.42 6.87 0.60
N ARG A 195 -11.60 7.72 1.22
CA ARG A 195 -10.96 7.44 2.51
C ARG A 195 -12.01 7.17 3.58
N ASP A 196 -12.96 8.09 3.75
CA ASP A 196 -14.00 7.95 4.78
C ASP A 196 -14.87 6.70 4.54
N ALA A 197 -15.14 6.36 3.28
CA ALA A 197 -15.84 5.14 2.92
C ALA A 197 -15.05 3.87 3.23
N ALA A 198 -13.76 3.86 2.90
CA ALA A 198 -12.86 2.76 3.22
C ALA A 198 -12.76 2.56 4.74
N LEU A 199 -12.59 3.63 5.52
CA LEU A 199 -12.48 3.53 6.98
C LEU A 199 -13.78 3.07 7.67
N ARG A 200 -14.95 3.18 7.01
CA ARG A 200 -16.22 2.66 7.56
C ARG A 200 -16.27 1.13 7.66
N VAL A 201 -15.36 0.41 7.00
CA VAL A 201 -15.28 -1.07 7.12
C VAL A 201 -14.60 -1.52 8.41
N LEU A 202 -13.85 -0.61 9.05
CA LEU A 202 -13.17 -0.89 10.31
C LEU A 202 -14.19 -1.15 11.42
N PRO A 203 -13.88 -2.09 12.35
CA PRO A 203 -14.64 -2.23 13.57
C PRO A 203 -14.45 -0.98 14.45
N ALA A 204 -15.35 -0.79 15.42
CA ALA A 204 -15.28 0.34 16.34
C ALA A 204 -14.01 0.36 17.23
N ASP A 205 -13.39 -0.81 17.42
CA ASP A 205 -12.16 -0.99 18.19
C ASP A 205 -11.17 -1.85 17.35
N PRO A 206 -10.39 -1.25 16.44
CA PRO A 206 -9.42 -1.97 15.64
C PRO A 206 -8.30 -2.54 16.52
N GLU A 207 -7.92 -3.79 16.26
CA GLU A 207 -6.86 -4.47 17.03
C GLU A 207 -5.46 -4.08 16.55
N ASP A 208 -5.34 -3.71 15.28
CA ASP A 208 -4.09 -3.38 14.60
C ASP A 208 -4.08 -1.97 14.02
N ASP A 209 -2.88 -1.49 13.70
CA ASP A 209 -2.71 -0.21 13.02
C ASP A 209 -3.26 -0.30 11.59
N VAL A 210 -3.65 0.87 11.04
CA VAL A 210 -4.19 0.96 9.70
C VAL A 210 -3.48 2.06 8.92
N ALA A 211 -2.73 1.67 7.91
CA ALA A 211 -2.26 2.52 6.84
C ALA A 211 -3.19 2.41 5.63
N LEU A 212 -3.62 3.55 5.10
CA LEU A 212 -4.40 3.65 3.87
C LEU A 212 -3.87 4.79 3.01
N LEU A 213 -3.46 4.47 1.78
CA LEU A 213 -3.01 5.41 0.77
C LEU A 213 -3.95 5.39 -0.43
N ILE A 214 -4.54 6.55 -0.75
CA ILE A 214 -5.43 6.74 -1.90
C ILE A 214 -4.79 7.74 -2.86
N ALA A 215 -4.39 7.26 -4.04
CA ALA A 215 -3.77 8.07 -5.08
C ALA A 215 -4.72 8.21 -6.27
N GLN A 216 -5.25 9.42 -6.48
CA GLN A 216 -6.04 9.74 -7.67
C GLN A 216 -5.11 10.27 -8.76
N LEU A 217 -5.09 9.53 -9.87
CA LEU A 217 -4.14 9.69 -10.96
C LEU A 217 -4.80 10.51 -12.07
N THR A 218 -4.84 11.83 -11.91
CA THR A 218 -5.41 12.74 -12.92
C THR A 218 -4.44 13.00 -14.07
N ASP A 219 -4.97 13.41 -15.23
CA ASP A 219 -4.12 13.80 -16.36
C ASP A 219 -3.50 15.19 -16.10
N LEU A 220 -2.31 15.40 -16.66
CA LEU A 220 -1.69 16.71 -16.76
C LEU A 220 -2.35 17.49 -17.90
N SER A 221 -3.41 18.26 -17.60
CA SER A 221 -3.86 19.32 -18.50
C SER A 221 -3.02 20.58 -18.30
#